data_AF-A0A060T551-F1
#
_entry.id   AF-A0A060T551-F1
#
_cell.length_a   1.000
_cell.length_b   1.000
_cell.length_c   1.000
_cell.angle_alpha   90.00
_cell.angle_beta   90.00
_cell.angle_gamma   90.00
#
_symmetry.space_group_name_H-M   'P 1'
#
loop_
_entity.id
_entity.type
_entity.pdbx_description
1 polymer ?
#
loop_
_entity_poly.entity_id
_entity_poly.type
_entity_poly.pdbx_seq_one_letter_code
_entity_poly.pdbx_strand_id
1 'polypeptide(L)'
;MGRAARQYKTRRYTRDVDQIFDDDFAANQIKKLKDQEIDETKPGLGQFYCIPCAKYFESEVAIKSHVATKRHKRRLKQINDRPYTPQEADAAAGLDVLRYQKKKEDQEARRNEPEVRELLDSNKVEKMEQ
;
A
#
# COMPACT_ATOMS: atom_id res chain seq x y z
N MET A 1 0.71 19.07 23.82
CA MET A 1 1.33 18.38 22.65
C MET A 1 2.63 17.72 23.12
N GLY A 2 2.62 16.41 23.37
CA GLY A 2 3.75 15.68 23.97
C GLY A 2 4.76 15.10 22.96
N ARG A 3 5.56 14.12 23.40
CA ARG A 3 6.55 13.41 22.56
C ARG A 3 5.98 12.83 21.26
N ALA A 4 4.69 12.48 21.24
CA ALA A 4 3.98 12.00 20.05
C ALA A 4 4.02 12.99 18.87
N ALA A 5 4.00 14.31 19.14
CA ALA A 5 4.09 15.34 18.10
C ALA A 5 5.40 15.25 17.28
N ARG A 6 6.45 14.63 17.83
CA ARG A 6 7.71 14.40 17.10
C ARG A 6 7.58 13.34 16.01
N GLN A 7 6.66 12.39 16.16
CA GLN A 7 6.44 11.32 15.19
C GLN A 7 5.65 11.81 13.97
N TYR A 8 4.63 12.65 14.20
CA TYR A 8 3.74 13.15 13.15
C TYR A 8 4.24 14.44 12.47
N LYS A 9 5.55 14.75 12.56
CA LYS A 9 6.12 15.88 11.83
C LYS A 9 6.19 15.57 10.33
N THR A 10 5.96 16.58 9.49
CA THR A 10 6.03 16.48 8.03
C THR A 10 7.34 15.88 7.51
N ARG A 11 8.49 16.19 8.12
CA ARG A 11 9.80 15.61 7.74
C ARG A 11 9.91 14.09 7.96
N ARG A 12 8.97 13.46 8.67
CA ARG A 12 8.92 12.02 8.95
C ARG A 12 7.64 11.38 8.40
N TYR A 13 6.96 12.09 7.51
CA TYR A 13 5.73 11.63 6.91
C TYR A 13 5.94 10.33 6.14
N THR A 14 5.03 9.39 6.32
CA THR A 14 4.98 8.14 5.58
C THR A 14 3.85 8.23 4.57
N ARG A 15 3.98 7.54 3.43
CA ARG A 15 2.91 7.51 2.42
C ARG A 15 1.59 6.98 2.98
N ASP A 16 0.52 7.63 2.57
CA ASP A 16 -0.83 7.29 2.98
C ASP A 16 -1.35 6.05 2.27
N VAL A 17 -2.43 5.49 2.81
CA VAL A 17 -3.03 4.25 2.31
C VAL A 17 -3.63 4.45 0.92
N ASP A 18 -4.32 5.58 0.72
CA ASP A 18 -4.91 5.99 -0.56
C ASP A 18 -3.84 6.26 -1.62
N GLN A 19 -2.77 6.97 -1.26
CA GLN A 19 -1.64 7.20 -2.16
C GLN A 19 -0.99 5.87 -2.59
N ILE A 20 -0.76 4.95 -1.66
CA ILE A 20 -0.18 3.64 -2.00
C ILE A 20 -1.12 2.85 -2.92
N PHE A 21 -2.42 2.86 -2.65
CA PHE A 21 -3.41 2.18 -3.47
C PHE A 21 -3.46 2.74 -4.91
N ASP A 22 -3.37 4.06 -5.06
CA ASP A 22 -3.43 4.69 -6.38
C ASP A 22 -2.13 4.59 -7.18
N ASP A 23 -0.97 4.73 -6.52
CA ASP A 23 0.34 4.77 -7.19
C ASP A 23 0.94 3.37 -7.40
N ASP A 24 0.89 2.50 -6.39
CA ASP A 24 1.66 1.25 -6.38
C ASP A 24 0.82 0.02 -6.75
N PHE A 25 -0.49 0.03 -6.57
CA PHE A 25 -1.40 -1.10 -6.82
C PHE A 25 -1.98 -1.12 -8.24
N ALA A 26 -1.23 -0.66 -9.23
CA ALA A 26 -1.50 -0.95 -10.64
C ALA A 26 -0.61 -2.10 -11.11
N ALA A 27 -1.10 -3.05 -11.91
CA ALA A 27 -0.31 -4.19 -12.40
C ALA A 27 1.07 -3.80 -12.95
N ASN A 28 1.12 -2.76 -13.78
CA ASN A 28 2.37 -2.27 -14.36
C ASN A 28 3.35 -1.75 -13.30
N GLN A 29 2.84 -1.09 -12.26
CA GLN A 29 3.65 -0.55 -11.17
C GLN A 29 4.11 -1.65 -10.23
N ILE A 30 3.27 -2.65 -9.96
CA ILE A 30 3.64 -3.83 -9.19
C ILE A 30 4.86 -4.52 -9.82
N LYS A 31 4.84 -4.73 -11.13
CA LYS A 31 5.98 -5.32 -11.86
C LYS A 31 7.23 -4.47 -11.74
N LYS A 32 7.09 -3.16 -12.01
CA LYS A 32 8.21 -2.21 -11.89
C LYS A 32 8.81 -2.14 -10.49
N LEU A 33 7.97 -2.23 -9.46
CA LEU A 33 8.40 -2.16 -8.05
C LEU A 33 8.99 -3.47 -7.54
N LYS A 34 8.67 -4.60 -8.17
CA LYS A 34 9.33 -5.90 -7.94
C LYS A 34 10.71 -5.94 -8.62
N ASP A 35 10.78 -5.47 -9.86
CA ASP A 35 12.00 -5.50 -10.67
C ASP A 35 12.64 -4.10 -10.74
N GLN A 36 13.03 -3.55 -9.59
CA GLN A 36 13.68 -2.24 -9.52
C GLN A 36 15.15 -2.32 -9.94
N GLU A 37 15.63 -1.25 -10.58
CA GLU A 37 17.05 -1.04 -10.81
C GLU A 37 17.80 -0.88 -9.48
N ILE A 38 19.08 -1.25 -9.49
CA ILE A 38 19.96 -1.18 -8.32
C ILE A 38 20.19 0.28 -7.95
N ASP A 39 19.82 0.66 -6.73
CA ASP A 39 19.92 2.04 -6.21
C ASP A 39 20.70 2.07 -4.89
N GLU A 40 21.89 2.67 -4.92
CA GLU A 40 22.80 2.77 -3.78
C GLU A 40 22.26 3.59 -2.60
N THR A 41 21.29 4.48 -2.85
CA THR A 41 20.73 5.35 -1.81
C THR A 41 19.71 4.62 -0.94
N LYS A 42 19.17 3.50 -1.42
CA LYS A 42 18.11 2.75 -0.76
C LYS A 42 18.67 1.54 0.01
N PRO A 43 18.03 1.15 1.13
CA PRO A 43 18.34 -0.10 1.80
C PRO A 43 18.21 -1.29 0.85
N GLY A 44 19.14 -2.25 0.95
CA GLY A 44 19.12 -3.47 0.13
C GLY A 44 19.21 -3.19 -1.38
N LEU A 45 19.84 -2.08 -1.76
CA LEU A 45 19.99 -1.63 -3.15
C LEU A 45 18.66 -1.49 -3.91
N GLY A 46 17.57 -1.21 -3.19
CA GLY A 46 16.23 -1.07 -3.75
C GLY A 46 15.51 -2.39 -4.07
N GLN A 47 16.16 -3.53 -3.90
CA GLN A 47 15.63 -4.84 -4.33
C GLN A 47 14.55 -5.40 -3.40
N PHE A 48 14.72 -5.24 -2.09
CA PHE A 48 13.79 -5.81 -1.10
C PHE A 48 12.71 -4.80 -0.69
N TYR A 49 11.67 -4.66 -1.52
CA TYR A 49 10.62 -3.68 -1.31
C TYR A 49 9.26 -4.30 -0.98
N CYS A 50 8.62 -3.81 0.09
CA CYS A 50 7.26 -4.20 0.45
C CYS A 50 6.25 -3.16 -0.04
N ILE A 51 5.46 -3.52 -1.06
CA ILE A 51 4.45 -2.66 -1.69
C ILE A 51 3.40 -2.14 -0.68
N PRO A 52 2.70 -2.99 0.10
CA PRO A 52 1.66 -2.51 1.03
C PRO A 52 2.18 -1.55 2.11
N CYS A 53 3.43 -1.74 2.55
CA CYS A 53 4.02 -0.96 3.63
C CYS A 53 4.88 0.20 3.15
N ALA A 54 5.08 0.36 1.84
CA ALA A 54 5.91 1.41 1.26
C ALA A 54 7.34 1.45 1.84
N LYS A 55 7.95 0.28 2.09
CA LYS A 55 9.20 0.20 2.86
C LYS A 55 10.23 -0.72 2.20
N TYR A 56 11.47 -0.24 2.15
CA TYR A 56 12.66 -1.00 1.76
C TYR A 56 13.29 -1.72 2.95
N PHE A 57 13.84 -2.89 2.67
CA PHE A 57 14.55 -3.75 3.62
C PHE A 57 15.97 -4.02 3.12
N GLU A 58 16.84 -4.42 4.04
CA GLU A 58 18.25 -4.70 3.73
C GLU A 58 18.47 -6.07 3.08
N SER A 59 17.63 -7.06 3.41
CA SER A 59 17.80 -8.46 3.01
C SER A 59 16.48 -9.19 2.78
N GLU A 60 16.55 -10.34 2.11
CA GLU A 60 15.41 -11.22 1.86
C GLU A 60 14.79 -11.76 3.17
N VAL A 61 15.62 -12.06 4.17
CA VAL A 61 15.16 -12.55 5.48
C VAL A 61 14.37 -11.46 6.21
N ALA A 62 14.80 -10.20 6.09
CA ALA A 62 14.12 -9.08 6.71
C ALA A 62 12.72 -8.82 6.09
N ILE A 63 12.57 -8.96 4.77
CA ILE A 63 11.25 -8.82 4.14
C ILE A 63 10.33 -10.02 4.45
N LYS A 64 10.85 -11.26 4.47
CA LYS A 64 10.07 -12.45 4.84
C LYS A 64 9.51 -12.33 6.26
N SER A 65 10.38 -12.01 7.23
CA SER A 65 9.96 -11.79 8.62
C SER A 65 8.99 -10.60 8.76
N HIS A 66 9.15 -9.55 7.97
CA HIS A 66 8.22 -8.42 7.94
C HIS A 66 6.80 -8.83 7.52
N VAL A 67 6.66 -9.59 6.44
CA VAL A 67 5.36 -10.00 5.88
C VAL A 67 4.58 -10.88 6.88
N ALA A 68 5.28 -11.72 7.65
CA ALA A 68 4.67 -12.53 8.70
C ALA A 68 4.13 -11.71 9.90
N THR A 69 4.63 -10.47 10.10
CA THR A 69 4.23 -9.67 11.28
C THR A 69 2.79 -9.16 11.23
N LYS A 70 2.19 -9.00 12.41
CA LYS A 70 0.84 -8.41 12.58
C LYS A 70 0.70 -7.00 11.98
N ARG A 71 1.79 -6.23 11.94
CA ARG A 71 1.80 -4.88 11.36
C ARG A 71 1.51 -4.93 9.86
N HIS A 72 2.18 -5.84 9.14
CA HIS A 72 1.94 -6.06 7.72
C HIS A 72 0.52 -6.58 7.47
N LYS A 73 0.09 -7.62 8.19
CA LYS A 73 -1.29 -8.15 8.08
C LYS A 73 -2.36 -7.08 8.34
N ARG A 74 -2.13 -6.16 9.28
CA ARG A 74 -3.04 -5.02 9.54
C ARG A 74 -3.05 -4.03 8.37
N ARG A 75 -1.89 -3.74 7.77
CA ARG A 75 -1.76 -2.83 6.62
C ARG A 75 -2.44 -3.41 5.38
N LEU A 76 -2.29 -4.70 5.12
CA LEU A 76 -3.00 -5.39 4.04
C LEU A 76 -4.52 -5.24 4.17
N LYS A 77 -5.06 -5.43 5.39
CA LYS A 77 -6.50 -5.22 5.64
C LYS A 77 -6.92 -3.78 5.34
N GLN A 78 -6.15 -2.78 5.79
CA GLN A 78 -6.45 -1.36 5.54
C GLN A 78 -6.47 -1.00 4.05
N ILE A 79 -5.61 -1.62 3.24
CA ILE A 79 -5.54 -1.36 1.79
C ILE A 79 -6.62 -2.15 1.04
N ASN A 80 -6.96 -3.34 1.54
CA ASN A 80 -8.04 -4.16 0.97
C ASN A 80 -9.41 -3.52 1.23
N ASP A 81 -9.56 -2.80 2.35
CA ASP A 81 -10.67 -1.89 2.56
C ASP A 81 -10.57 -0.72 1.58
N ARG A 82 -11.72 -0.23 1.12
CA ARG A 82 -11.76 0.87 0.15
C ARG A 82 -11.11 2.12 0.76
N PRO A 83 -10.09 2.72 0.12
CA PRO A 83 -9.45 3.91 0.66
C PRO A 83 -10.39 5.11 0.56
N TYR A 84 -10.43 5.88 1.65
CA TYR A 84 -11.20 7.12 1.72
C TYR A 84 -10.68 8.13 0.71
N THR A 85 -11.59 8.94 0.15
CA THR A 85 -11.23 9.99 -0.79
C THR A 85 -11.99 11.28 -0.50
N PRO A 86 -11.43 12.47 -0.80
CA PRO A 86 -12.14 13.74 -0.60
C PRO A 86 -13.51 13.79 -1.30
N GLN A 87 -13.64 13.13 -2.46
CA GLN A 87 -14.90 13.03 -3.21
C GLN A 87 -16.00 12.34 -2.40
N GLU A 88 -15.64 11.43 -1.50
CA GLU A 88 -16.59 10.79 -0.59
C GLU A 88 -17.12 11.77 0.47
N ALA A 89 -16.28 12.68 0.96
CA ALA A 89 -16.67 13.76 1.86
C ALA A 89 -17.67 14.69 1.18
N ASP A 90 -17.33 15.14 -0.03
CA ASP A 90 -18.16 16.04 -0.83
C ASP A 90 -19.52 15.40 -1.12
N ALA A 91 -19.52 14.13 -1.55
CA ALA A 91 -20.76 13.38 -1.81
C ALA A 91 -21.61 13.19 -0.56
N ALA A 92 -21.01 12.96 0.60
CA ALA A 92 -21.72 12.90 1.88
C ALA A 92 -22.35 14.25 2.26
N ALA A 93 -21.74 15.36 1.86
CA ALA A 93 -22.30 16.71 1.99
C ALA A 93 -23.33 17.06 0.88
N GLY A 94 -23.58 16.16 -0.07
CA GLY A 94 -24.52 16.36 -1.18
C GLY A 94 -23.91 17.01 -2.43
N LEU A 95 -22.58 17.15 -2.50
CA LEU A 95 -21.85 17.73 -3.62
C LEU A 95 -21.27 16.63 -4.52
N ASP A 96 -21.32 16.81 -5.85
CA ASP A 96 -20.60 15.96 -6.82
C ASP A 96 -20.78 14.43 -6.67
N VAL A 97 -21.97 13.96 -6.30
CA VAL A 97 -22.27 12.54 -6.04
C VAL A 97 -21.90 11.63 -7.23
N LEU A 98 -22.15 12.08 -8.47
CA LEU A 98 -21.82 11.32 -9.68
C LEU A 98 -20.30 11.11 -9.84
N ARG A 99 -19.49 12.08 -9.43
CA ARG A 99 -18.03 11.99 -9.49
C ARG A 99 -17.52 10.93 -8.51
N TYR A 100 -18.10 10.89 -7.32
CA TYR A 100 -17.79 9.86 -6.33
C TYR A 100 -18.17 8.46 -6.80
N GLN A 101 -19.35 8.30 -7.43
CA GLN A 101 -19.79 7.02 -7.98
C GLN A 101 -18.80 6.46 -9.01
N LYS A 102 -18.36 7.28 -9.97
CA LYS A 102 -17.35 6.87 -10.96
C LYS A 102 -16.03 6.45 -10.29
N LYS A 103 -15.54 7.26 -9.34
CA LYS A 103 -14.30 6.94 -8.61
C LYS A 103 -14.43 5.65 -7.80
N LYS A 104 -15.62 5.34 -7.27
CA LYS A 104 -15.89 4.07 -6.60
C LYS A 104 -15.72 2.89 -7.54
N GLU A 105 -16.32 2.96 -8.71
CA GLU A 105 -16.23 1.93 -9.75
C GLU A 105 -14.77 1.72 -10.18
N ASP A 106 -14.02 2.80 -10.39
CA ASP A 106 -12.60 2.74 -10.73
C ASP A 106 -11.75 2.04 -9.66
N GLN A 107 -11.99 2.35 -8.38
CA GLN A 107 -11.29 1.70 -7.26
C GLN A 107 -11.64 0.22 -7.15
N GLU A 108 -12.91 -0.15 -7.35
CA GLU A 108 -13.34 -1.56 -7.36
C GLU A 108 -12.73 -2.32 -8.55
N ALA A 109 -12.66 -1.70 -9.73
CA ALA A 109 -12.04 -2.27 -10.91
C ALA A 109 -10.55 -2.57 -10.69
N ARG A 110 -9.80 -1.62 -10.11
CA ARG A 110 -8.38 -1.81 -9.75
C ARG A 110 -8.18 -2.94 -8.74
N ARG A 111 -9.02 -2.99 -7.71
CA ARG A 111 -8.95 -4.06 -6.69
C ARG A 111 -9.19 -5.44 -7.29
N ASN A 112 -10.07 -5.53 -8.29
CA ASN A 112 -10.42 -6.77 -8.95
C ASN A 112 -9.38 -7.24 -9.98
N GLU A 113 -8.38 -6.42 -10.30
CA GLU A 113 -7.27 -6.81 -11.16
C GLU A 113 -6.53 -8.01 -10.54
N PRO A 114 -6.21 -9.07 -11.32
CA PRO A 114 -5.72 -10.33 -10.75
C PRO A 114 -4.40 -10.17 -9.98
N GLU A 115 -3.47 -9.36 -10.48
CA GLU A 115 -2.17 -9.12 -9.83
C GLU A 115 -2.33 -8.40 -8.48
N VAL A 116 -3.29 -7.48 -8.39
CA VAL A 116 -3.61 -6.72 -7.18
C VAL A 116 -4.28 -7.62 -6.15
N ARG A 117 -5.30 -8.37 -6.58
CA ARG A 117 -6.01 -9.32 -5.72
C ARG A 117 -5.06 -10.34 -5.12
N GLU A 118 -4.14 -10.86 -5.93
CA GLU A 118 -3.14 -11.82 -5.48
C GLU A 118 -2.22 -11.24 -4.38
N LEU A 119 -1.81 -9.97 -4.50
CA LEU A 119 -1.01 -9.30 -3.48
C LEU A 119 -1.77 -9.03 -2.18
N LEU A 120 -3.09 -8.84 -2.25
CA LEU A 120 -3.94 -8.56 -1.10
C LEU A 120 -4.37 -9.82 -0.34
N ASP A 121 -4.25 -11.00 -0.95
CA ASP A 121 -4.62 -12.28 -0.35
C ASP A 121 -3.65 -12.71 0.76
N SER A 122 -4.02 -12.40 2.02
CA SER A 122 -3.21 -12.71 3.21
C SER A 122 -2.92 -14.21 3.42
N ASN A 123 -3.68 -15.10 2.78
CA ASN A 123 -3.52 -16.55 2.89
C ASN A 123 -2.30 -17.09 2.12
N LYS A 124 -1.71 -16.31 1.21
CA LYS A 124 -0.45 -16.68 0.54
C LYS A 124 0.77 -16.54 1.45
N VAL A 125 0.73 -15.59 2.39
CA VAL A 125 1.82 -15.35 3.37
C VAL A 125 2.13 -16.61 4.19
N GLU A 126 1.10 -17.41 4.49
CA GLU A 126 1.20 -18.61 5.32
C GLU A 126 1.68 -19.85 4.54
N LYS A 127 1.73 -19.78 3.19
CA LYS A 127 2.15 -20.89 2.32
C LYS A 127 3.60 -20.79 1.83
N MET A 128 4.29 -19.68 2.10
CA MET A 128 5.73 -19.54 1.83
C MET A 128 6.63 -20.19 2.88
N GLU A 129 6.04 -20.76 3.94
CA GLU A 129 6.73 -21.40 5.07
C GLU A 129 6.57 -22.94 5.07
N GLN A 130 6.03 -23.54 4.00
CA GLN A 130 5.94 -24.99 3.79
C GLN A 130 6.95 -25.48 2.75
#